data_AF-A0A929V4J8-F1
#
_entry.id   AF-A0A929V4J8-F1
#
_cell.length_a   1.000
_cell.length_b   1.000
_cell.length_c   1.000
_cell.angle_alpha   90.00
_cell.angle_beta   90.00
_cell.angle_gamma   90.00
#
_symmetry.space_group_name_H-M   'P 1'
#
loop_
_entity.id
_entity.type
_entity.pdbx_description
1 polymer ?
#
loop_
_entity_poly.entity_id
_entity_poly.type
_entity_poly.pdbx_seq_one_letter_code
_entity_poly.pdbx_strand_id
1 'polypeptide(L)'
;MTSKSSFSSKIVKSLKSGSDLIYLPILAIVTFYAAQFIVGVPMLVILGSDTLKTPLAATVFSTLVYTLSFLFLLLIFKHLKPLRAPVTRNELGLNNLVTFSDIGLALAGFFGYLAFSAILTALFSVFPWFNLNEAQPLLYSTLISPSGKILAAIALVIVGPILEEVIYRGLIYGKLRKNHSLVTSILIVSVLFGFLHGQWNVGVDVFTLSVVACLMRETTGTIYAGIILHVLKNTIAFYFLFMA
;
A
#
# COMPACT_ATOMS: atom_id res chain seq x y z
N MET A 1 -41.88 3.33 28.79
CA MET A 1 -40.76 4.23 29.08
C MET A 1 -39.89 4.38 27.83
N THR A 2 -40.12 5.42 27.03
CA THR A 2 -39.34 5.71 25.82
C THR A 2 -38.08 6.48 26.19
N SER A 3 -36.92 5.83 26.09
CA SER A 3 -35.61 6.44 26.33
C SER A 3 -35.35 7.53 25.27
N LYS A 4 -35.39 8.80 25.68
CA LYS A 4 -34.91 9.93 24.87
C LYS A 4 -33.38 9.86 24.79
N SER A 5 -32.84 9.39 23.67
CA SER A 5 -31.41 9.57 23.40
C SER A 5 -31.14 11.07 23.22
N SER A 6 -30.41 11.70 24.13
CA SER A 6 -30.07 13.13 24.01
C SER A 6 -29.22 13.37 22.76
N PHE A 7 -29.37 14.54 22.14
CA PHE A 7 -28.63 14.96 20.95
C PHE A 7 -27.10 14.81 21.13
N SER A 8 -26.61 15.04 22.35
CA SER A 8 -25.22 14.82 22.76
C SER A 8 -24.78 13.34 22.66
N SER A 9 -25.66 12.38 22.97
CA SER A 9 -25.32 10.94 22.85
C SER A 9 -25.14 10.47 21.39
N LYS A 10 -25.84 11.11 20.44
CA LYS A 10 -25.67 10.86 18.99
C LYS A 10 -24.39 11.52 18.46
N ILE A 11 -24.07 12.73 18.91
CA ILE A 11 -22.83 13.42 18.54
C ILE A 11 -21.60 12.68 19.11
N VAL A 12 -21.63 12.21 20.36
CA VAL A 12 -20.53 11.44 20.95
C VAL A 12 -20.39 10.04 20.32
N LYS A 13 -21.49 9.40 19.89
CA LYS A 13 -21.42 8.18 19.06
C LYS A 13 -20.88 8.46 17.66
N SER A 14 -21.23 9.60 17.07
CA SER A 14 -20.75 10.03 15.74
C SER A 14 -19.27 10.44 15.77
N LEU A 15 -18.79 11.06 16.86
CA LEU A 15 -17.38 11.37 17.07
C LEU A 15 -16.53 10.13 17.42
N LYS A 16 -17.14 9.08 17.97
CA LYS A 16 -16.53 7.73 18.08
C LYS A 16 -16.54 6.95 16.75
N SER A 17 -17.28 7.43 15.74
CA SER A 17 -17.53 6.74 14.46
C SER A 17 -16.66 7.24 13.30
N GLY A 18 -15.66 8.10 13.55
CA GLY A 18 -14.80 8.64 12.48
C GLY A 18 -13.35 8.92 12.87
N SER A 19 -12.95 8.70 14.12
CA SER A 19 -11.56 8.87 14.54
C SER A 19 -10.61 7.86 13.87
N ASP A 20 -11.15 6.72 13.42
CA ASP A 20 -10.45 5.68 12.68
C ASP A 20 -9.98 6.11 11.30
N LEU A 21 -10.64 7.09 10.68
CA LEU A 21 -10.16 7.75 9.48
C LEU A 21 -8.80 8.45 9.69
N ILE A 22 -8.48 8.83 10.93
CA ILE A 22 -7.27 9.56 11.30
C ILE A 22 -6.24 8.64 11.94
N TYR A 23 -6.63 7.89 12.98
CA TYR A 23 -5.66 7.09 13.72
C TYR A 23 -5.16 5.89 12.91
N LEU A 24 -5.94 5.34 11.98
CA LEU A 24 -5.54 4.13 11.26
C LEU A 24 -4.43 4.41 10.23
N PRO A 25 -4.49 5.49 9.41
CA PRO A 25 -3.35 5.91 8.60
C PRO A 25 -2.12 6.26 9.43
N ILE A 26 -2.28 7.01 10.54
CA ILE A 26 -1.18 7.34 11.44
C ILE A 26 -0.52 6.06 11.97
N LEU A 27 -1.33 5.09 12.37
CA LEU A 27 -0.82 3.83 12.88
C LEU A 27 -0.02 3.09 11.81
N ALA A 28 -0.52 3.02 10.58
CA ALA A 28 0.19 2.40 9.46
C ALA A 28 1.54 3.08 9.19
N ILE A 29 1.58 4.42 9.24
CA ILE A 29 2.83 5.19 9.11
C ILE A 29 3.80 4.84 10.24
N VAL A 30 3.34 4.89 11.50
CA VAL A 30 4.19 4.64 12.67
C VAL A 30 4.71 3.21 12.66
N THR A 31 3.88 2.20 12.38
CA THR A 31 4.31 0.80 12.35
C THR A 31 5.28 0.54 11.20
N PHE A 32 5.09 1.18 10.04
CA PHE A 32 5.99 1.06 8.91
C PHE A 32 7.37 1.62 9.20
N TYR A 33 7.46 2.87 9.69
CA TYR A 33 8.75 3.46 10.03
C TYR A 33 9.41 2.79 11.24
N ALA A 34 8.64 2.39 12.27
CA ALA A 34 9.18 1.62 13.38
C ALA A 34 9.80 0.30 12.90
N ALA A 35 9.12 -0.41 11.98
CA ALA A 35 9.67 -1.61 11.39
C ALA A 35 10.95 -1.35 10.57
N GLN A 36 11.02 -0.25 9.83
CA GLN A 36 12.24 0.16 9.12
C GLN A 36 13.42 0.37 10.05
N PHE A 37 13.24 1.06 11.19
CA PHE A 37 14.33 1.26 12.15
C PHE A 37 14.74 -0.06 12.83
N ILE A 38 13.77 -0.87 13.26
CA ILE A 38 14.03 -2.14 13.97
C ILE A 38 14.75 -3.14 13.08
N VAL A 39 14.45 -3.17 11.77
CA VAL A 39 15.12 -4.07 10.82
C VAL A 39 16.40 -3.44 10.29
N GLY A 40 16.35 -2.18 9.90
CA GLY A 40 17.41 -1.47 9.19
C GLY A 40 18.65 -1.23 10.05
N VAL A 41 18.49 -0.81 11.31
CA VAL A 41 19.65 -0.53 12.18
C VAL A 41 20.47 -1.79 12.44
N PRO A 42 19.90 -2.94 12.87
CA PRO A 42 20.67 -4.18 13.02
C PRO A 42 21.31 -4.65 11.72
N MET A 43 20.56 -4.63 10.60
CA MET A 43 21.13 -5.03 9.32
C MET A 43 22.29 -4.14 8.88
N LEU A 44 22.21 -2.82 9.12
CA LEU A 44 23.31 -1.89 8.82
C LEU A 44 24.54 -2.17 9.68
N VAL A 45 24.36 -2.40 10.98
CA VAL A 45 25.46 -2.70 11.92
C VAL A 45 26.14 -4.03 11.59
N ILE A 46 25.37 -5.05 11.21
CA ILE A 46 25.89 -6.41 10.98
C ILE A 46 26.46 -6.57 9.57
N LEU A 47 25.77 -6.05 8.55
CA LEU A 47 26.10 -6.28 7.13
C LEU A 47 26.91 -5.16 6.50
N GLY A 48 26.87 -3.95 7.07
CA GLY A 48 27.44 -2.74 6.48
C GLY A 48 26.59 -2.14 5.36
N SER A 49 26.88 -0.88 5.01
CA SER A 49 26.11 -0.11 4.03
C SER A 49 26.18 -0.68 2.62
N ASP A 50 27.30 -1.28 2.23
CA ASP A 50 27.50 -1.75 0.86
C ASP A 50 26.71 -3.03 0.59
N THR A 51 26.71 -3.96 1.55
CA THR A 51 25.90 -5.19 1.47
C THR A 51 24.42 -4.86 1.42
N LEU A 52 23.96 -3.85 2.18
CA LEU A 52 22.56 -3.42 2.17
C LEU A 52 22.06 -2.92 0.81
N LYS A 53 22.98 -2.39 -0.01
CA LYS A 53 22.68 -1.96 -1.39
C LYS A 53 22.72 -3.12 -2.38
N THR A 54 22.80 -4.38 -1.95
CA THR A 54 22.63 -5.52 -2.85
C THR A 54 21.15 -5.85 -3.02
N PRO A 55 20.72 -6.33 -4.20
CA PRO A 55 19.33 -6.73 -4.41
C PRO A 55 18.84 -7.75 -3.39
N LEU A 56 19.68 -8.72 -3.01
CA LEU A 56 19.33 -9.73 -2.00
C LEU A 56 19.04 -9.10 -0.64
N ALA A 57 19.95 -8.27 -0.14
CA ALA A 57 19.78 -7.62 1.16
C ALA A 57 18.57 -6.67 1.16
N ALA A 58 18.35 -5.96 0.06
CA ALA A 58 17.17 -5.13 -0.15
C ALA A 58 15.86 -5.94 -0.09
N THR A 59 15.81 -7.11 -0.72
CA THR A 59 14.65 -8.03 -0.65
C THR A 59 14.40 -8.47 0.77
N VAL A 60 15.46 -8.90 1.48
CA VAL A 60 15.36 -9.34 2.88
C VAL A 60 14.87 -8.19 3.75
N PHE A 61 15.47 -7.01 3.62
CA PHE A 61 15.08 -5.80 4.33
C PHE A 61 13.59 -5.49 4.12
N SER A 62 13.16 -5.34 2.86
CA SER A 62 11.76 -5.01 2.52
C SER A 62 10.78 -6.04 3.05
N THR A 63 11.07 -7.34 2.86
CA THR A 63 10.23 -8.44 3.35
C THR A 63 10.06 -8.39 4.87
N LEU A 64 11.16 -8.19 5.60
CA LEU A 64 11.16 -8.09 7.06
C LEU A 64 10.40 -6.85 7.53
N VAL A 65 10.61 -5.70 6.90
CA VAL A 65 9.93 -4.44 7.24
C VAL A 65 8.42 -4.57 7.07
N TYR A 66 7.96 -5.05 5.91
CA TYR A 66 6.54 -5.21 5.65
C TYR A 66 5.90 -6.28 6.54
N THR A 67 6.57 -7.41 6.76
CA THR A 67 6.08 -8.45 7.68
C THR A 67 5.95 -7.90 9.09
N LEU A 68 6.98 -7.21 9.60
CA LEU A 68 6.96 -6.63 10.94
C LEU A 68 5.92 -5.53 11.09
N SER A 69 5.75 -4.66 10.08
CA SER A 69 4.70 -3.65 10.04
C SER A 69 3.30 -4.29 10.12
N PHE A 70 3.06 -5.35 9.34
CA PHE A 70 1.81 -6.10 9.38
C PHE A 70 1.57 -6.72 10.77
N LEU A 71 2.59 -7.35 11.37
CA LEU A 71 2.49 -7.92 12.72
C LEU A 71 2.21 -6.87 13.79
N PHE A 72 2.86 -5.70 13.72
CA PHE A 72 2.58 -4.60 14.64
C PHE A 72 1.15 -4.07 14.49
N LEU A 73 0.65 -3.94 13.26
CA LEU A 73 -0.74 -3.56 13.03
C LEU A 73 -1.71 -4.58 13.68
N LEU A 74 -1.49 -5.88 13.46
CA LEU A 74 -2.31 -6.93 14.08
C LEU A 74 -2.25 -6.91 15.62
N LEU A 75 -1.06 -6.74 16.19
CA LEU A 75 -0.86 -6.65 17.63
C LEU A 75 -1.62 -5.45 18.21
N ILE A 76 -1.48 -4.29 17.58
CA ILE A 76 -2.13 -3.06 18.05
C ILE A 76 -3.64 -3.17 17.92
N PHE A 77 -4.17 -3.76 16.85
CA PHE A 77 -5.61 -4.03 16.70
C PHE A 77 -6.16 -4.91 17.82
N LYS A 78 -5.41 -5.95 18.22
CA LYS A 78 -5.79 -6.82 19.35
C LYS A 78 -5.89 -6.06 20.68
N HIS A 79 -5.11 -5.00 20.88
CA HIS A 79 -5.09 -4.25 22.14
C HIS A 79 -5.98 -3.01 22.14
N LEU A 80 -6.18 -2.35 21.00
CA LEU A 80 -7.05 -1.19 20.83
C LEU A 80 -8.52 -1.61 20.78
N LYS A 81 -9.29 -1.32 21.84
CA LYS A 81 -10.73 -1.61 21.96
C LYS A 81 -11.56 -1.38 20.68
N PRO A 82 -11.42 -0.28 19.92
CA PRO A 82 -12.22 -0.07 18.70
C PRO A 82 -11.88 -1.03 17.55
N LEU A 83 -10.73 -1.71 17.60
CA LEU A 83 -10.17 -2.54 16.51
C LEU A 83 -10.03 -4.02 16.88
N ARG A 84 -10.51 -4.43 18.06
CA ARG A 84 -10.31 -5.80 18.61
C ARG A 84 -10.97 -6.91 17.82
N ALA A 85 -11.85 -6.59 16.88
CA ALA A 85 -12.47 -7.60 16.03
C ALA A 85 -11.36 -8.39 15.30
N PRO A 86 -11.37 -9.73 15.38
CA PRO A 86 -10.30 -10.54 14.80
C PRO A 86 -10.24 -10.33 13.30
N VAL A 87 -9.02 -10.18 12.78
CA VAL A 87 -8.77 -10.07 11.34
C VAL A 87 -8.90 -11.46 10.71
N THR A 88 -9.92 -11.65 9.88
CA THR A 88 -10.15 -12.91 9.17
C THR A 88 -9.58 -12.87 7.75
N ARG A 89 -9.39 -14.05 7.13
CA ARG A 89 -8.99 -14.16 5.71
C ARG A 89 -9.99 -13.44 4.79
N ASN A 90 -11.28 -13.51 5.12
CA ASN A 90 -12.33 -12.81 4.40
C ASN A 90 -12.15 -11.31 4.42
N GLU A 91 -11.82 -10.75 5.59
CA GLU A 91 -11.55 -9.33 5.71
C GLU A 91 -10.30 -8.90 4.92
N LEU A 92 -9.26 -9.74 4.91
CA LEU A 92 -8.07 -9.50 4.11
C LEU A 92 -8.32 -9.67 2.61
N GLY A 93 -9.44 -10.28 2.20
CA GLY A 93 -9.74 -10.58 0.79
C GLY A 93 -8.80 -11.62 0.20
N LEU A 94 -8.33 -12.53 1.07
CA LEU A 94 -7.47 -13.66 0.72
C LEU A 94 -8.30 -14.94 0.61
N ASN A 95 -9.54 -14.78 0.16
CA ASN A 95 -10.46 -15.88 -0.05
C ASN A 95 -10.42 -16.33 -1.49
N ASN A 96 -10.69 -17.61 -1.70
CA ASN A 96 -10.75 -18.21 -3.02
C ASN A 96 -9.38 -18.20 -3.72
N LEU A 97 -9.36 -18.70 -4.95
CA LEU A 97 -8.19 -18.65 -5.82
C LEU A 97 -8.34 -17.53 -6.83
N VAL A 98 -7.23 -17.16 -7.46
CA VAL A 98 -7.21 -16.22 -8.59
C VAL A 98 -8.09 -16.75 -9.71
N THR A 99 -8.91 -15.89 -10.30
CA THR A 99 -9.83 -16.21 -11.40
C THR A 99 -9.43 -15.51 -12.70
N PHE A 100 -9.96 -15.96 -13.83
CA PHE A 100 -9.81 -15.24 -15.10
C PHE A 100 -10.43 -13.84 -15.07
N SER A 101 -11.49 -13.65 -14.28
CA SER A 101 -12.09 -12.34 -14.06
C SER A 101 -11.12 -11.38 -13.35
N ASP A 102 -10.30 -11.87 -12.41
CA ASP A 102 -9.27 -11.05 -11.76
C ASP A 102 -8.22 -10.58 -12.78
N ILE A 103 -7.81 -11.46 -13.70
CA ILE A 103 -6.85 -11.13 -14.77
C ILE A 103 -7.47 -10.10 -15.73
N GLY A 104 -8.68 -10.35 -16.22
CA GLY A 104 -9.38 -9.45 -17.13
C GLY A 104 -9.63 -8.07 -16.51
N LEU A 105 -10.04 -8.05 -15.24
CA LEU A 105 -10.23 -6.81 -14.49
C LEU A 105 -8.91 -6.07 -14.28
N ALA A 106 -7.82 -6.78 -13.94
CA ALA A 106 -6.49 -6.18 -13.80
C ALA A 106 -6.01 -5.52 -15.10
N LEU A 107 -6.21 -6.18 -16.26
CA LEU A 107 -5.87 -5.62 -17.56
C LEU A 107 -6.73 -4.39 -17.91
N ALA A 108 -8.05 -4.46 -17.71
CA ALA A 108 -8.93 -3.32 -17.94
C ALA A 108 -8.58 -2.14 -17.02
N GLY A 109 -8.35 -2.42 -15.74
CA GLY A 109 -7.97 -1.41 -14.77
C GLY A 109 -6.55 -0.90 -14.96
N PHE A 110 -5.66 -1.62 -15.63
CA PHE A 110 -4.34 -1.09 -16.03
C PHE A 110 -4.51 0.12 -16.96
N PHE A 111 -5.36 0.02 -17.99
CA PHE A 111 -5.66 1.16 -18.85
C PHE A 111 -6.41 2.28 -18.12
N GLY A 112 -7.33 1.93 -17.22
CA GLY A 112 -8.00 2.91 -16.36
C GLY A 112 -7.03 3.67 -15.45
N TYR A 113 -6.08 2.95 -14.86
CA TYR A 113 -4.99 3.51 -14.06
C TYR A 113 -4.09 4.42 -14.91
N LEU A 114 -3.65 3.99 -16.10
CA LEU A 114 -2.81 4.82 -16.97
C LEU A 114 -3.50 6.14 -17.35
N ALA A 115 -4.76 6.08 -17.75
CA ALA A 115 -5.54 7.27 -18.08
C ALA A 115 -5.68 8.19 -16.86
N PHE A 116 -6.00 7.63 -15.70
CA PHE A 116 -6.17 8.42 -14.48
C PHE A 116 -4.84 9.03 -13.99
N SER A 117 -3.76 8.26 -14.01
CA SER A 117 -2.40 8.71 -13.68
C SER A 117 -1.96 9.84 -14.60
N ALA A 118 -2.19 9.72 -15.92
CA ALA A 118 -1.86 10.75 -16.89
C ALA A 118 -2.64 12.05 -16.64
N ILE A 119 -3.95 11.97 -16.37
CA ILE A 119 -4.78 13.14 -16.06
C ILE A 119 -4.30 13.81 -14.77
N LEU A 120 -4.10 13.04 -13.70
CA LEU A 120 -3.73 13.59 -12.40
C LEU A 120 -2.32 14.19 -12.44
N THR A 121 -1.39 13.55 -13.16
CA THR A 121 -0.04 14.07 -13.39
C THR A 121 -0.07 15.37 -14.19
N ALA A 122 -0.89 15.46 -15.25
CA ALA A 122 -1.06 16.69 -16.02
C ALA A 122 -1.62 17.84 -15.15
N LEU A 123 -2.58 17.53 -14.27
CA LEU A 123 -3.11 18.49 -13.30
C LEU A 123 -2.05 18.96 -12.30
N PHE A 124 -1.22 18.07 -11.78
CA PHE A 124 -0.16 18.45 -10.84
C PHE A 124 0.99 19.21 -11.52
N SER A 125 1.22 18.97 -12.81
CA SER A 125 2.28 19.64 -13.59
C SER A 125 2.05 21.15 -13.78
N VAL A 126 0.87 21.68 -13.42
CA VAL A 126 0.62 23.13 -13.39
C VAL A 126 1.32 23.81 -12.21
N PHE A 127 1.69 23.05 -11.17
CA PHE A 127 2.32 23.59 -9.97
C PHE A 127 3.85 23.66 -10.13
N PRO A 128 4.48 24.82 -9.86
CA PRO A 128 5.94 24.98 -10.03
C PRO A 128 6.80 24.06 -9.16
N TRP A 129 6.26 23.56 -8.05
CA TRP A 129 6.96 22.67 -7.11
C TRP A 129 6.88 21.19 -7.52
N PHE A 130 6.05 20.83 -8.51
CA PHE A 130 5.90 19.45 -8.95
C PHE A 130 6.93 19.14 -10.04
N ASN A 131 7.91 18.29 -9.73
CA ASN A 131 8.91 17.85 -10.70
C ASN A 131 8.57 16.46 -11.22
N LEU A 132 8.07 16.38 -12.45
CA LEU A 132 7.74 15.10 -13.10
C LEU A 132 8.96 14.20 -13.29
N ASN A 133 10.13 14.81 -13.57
CA ASN A 133 11.36 14.11 -13.92
C ASN A 133 12.26 13.86 -12.70
N GLU A 134 11.74 14.01 -11.49
CA GLU A 134 12.49 13.70 -10.27
C GLU A 134 12.85 12.21 -10.25
N ALA A 135 14.15 11.91 -10.23
CA ALA A 135 14.64 10.55 -10.19
C ALA A 135 14.26 9.88 -8.86
N GLN A 136 13.82 8.62 -8.91
CA GLN A 136 13.56 7.84 -7.71
C GLN A 136 14.87 7.38 -7.07
N PRO A 137 15.07 7.56 -5.75
CA PRO A 137 16.21 7.01 -5.05
C PRO A 137 15.99 5.51 -4.89
N LEU A 138 16.55 4.73 -5.81
CA LEU A 138 16.58 3.28 -5.69
C LEU A 138 17.51 2.87 -4.54
N LEU A 139 17.12 1.81 -3.82
CA LEU A 139 17.94 1.27 -2.73
C LEU A 139 19.29 0.70 -3.23
N TYR A 140 19.38 0.38 -4.52
CA TYR A 140 20.57 -0.15 -5.18
C TYR A 140 20.73 0.40 -6.60
N SER A 141 21.93 0.27 -7.16
CA SER A 141 22.24 0.76 -8.51
C SER A 141 21.43 0.01 -9.58
N THR A 142 21.17 0.67 -10.71
CA THR A 142 20.63 -0.01 -11.91
C THR A 142 21.68 -0.90 -12.59
N LEU A 143 22.96 -0.63 -12.34
CA LEU A 143 24.11 -1.40 -12.81
C LEU A 143 24.40 -2.60 -11.91
N ILE A 144 23.52 -3.59 -11.93
CA ILE A 144 23.64 -4.85 -11.18
C ILE A 144 23.81 -6.05 -12.13
N SER A 145 24.42 -7.13 -11.63
CA SER A 145 24.62 -8.37 -12.38
C SER A 145 23.30 -8.98 -12.86
N PRO A 146 23.29 -9.84 -13.91
CA PRO A 146 22.07 -10.49 -14.38
C PRO A 146 21.31 -11.25 -13.28
N SER A 147 22.02 -11.96 -12.40
CA SER A 147 21.42 -12.62 -11.23
C SER A 147 20.86 -11.62 -10.23
N GLY A 148 21.55 -10.49 -10.04
CA GLY A 148 21.06 -9.36 -9.24
C GLY A 148 19.74 -8.80 -9.78
N LYS A 149 19.59 -8.68 -11.10
CA LYS A 149 18.34 -8.21 -11.74
C LYS A 149 17.17 -9.17 -11.47
N ILE A 150 17.40 -10.48 -11.46
CA ILE A 150 16.35 -11.46 -11.12
C ILE A 150 15.89 -11.27 -9.67
N LEU A 151 16.84 -11.13 -8.73
CA LEU A 151 16.51 -10.90 -7.32
C LEU A 151 15.79 -9.56 -7.11
N ALA A 152 16.25 -8.51 -7.79
CA ALA A 152 15.66 -7.19 -7.82
C ALA A 152 14.20 -7.24 -8.33
N ALA A 153 13.96 -7.96 -9.43
CA ALA A 153 12.64 -8.16 -9.98
C ALA A 153 11.72 -8.88 -8.99
N ILE A 154 12.16 -9.99 -8.40
CA ILE A 154 11.37 -10.71 -7.37
C ILE A 154 10.99 -9.77 -6.23
N ALA A 155 11.91 -8.92 -5.77
CA ALA A 155 11.66 -7.97 -4.70
C ALA A 155 10.63 -6.89 -5.06
N LEU A 156 10.91 -6.14 -6.13
CA LEU A 156 10.17 -4.93 -6.49
C LEU A 156 8.90 -5.21 -7.26
N VAL A 157 8.87 -6.31 -8.02
CA VAL A 157 7.77 -6.65 -8.94
C VAL A 157 6.79 -7.62 -8.30
N ILE A 158 7.24 -8.50 -7.40
CA ILE A 158 6.39 -9.57 -6.84
C ILE A 158 6.18 -9.36 -5.34
N VAL A 159 7.25 -9.43 -4.54
CA VAL A 159 7.15 -9.48 -3.07
C VAL A 159 6.59 -8.18 -2.51
N GLY A 160 7.15 -7.03 -2.91
CA GLY A 160 6.67 -5.70 -2.47
C GLY A 160 5.18 -5.52 -2.77
N PRO A 161 4.74 -5.60 -4.04
CA PRO A 161 3.33 -5.47 -4.41
C PRO A 161 2.38 -6.38 -3.63
N ILE A 162 2.73 -7.66 -3.43
CA ILE A 162 1.88 -8.59 -2.66
C ILE A 162 1.74 -8.12 -1.21
N LEU A 163 2.85 -7.78 -0.54
CA LEU A 163 2.83 -7.34 0.85
C LEU A 163 2.07 -6.02 1.02
N GLU A 164 2.26 -5.10 0.09
CA GLU A 164 1.56 -3.82 0.06
C GLU A 164 0.05 -4.01 -0.13
N GLU A 165 -0.40 -4.84 -1.09
CA GLU A 165 -1.83 -5.11 -1.29
C GLU A 165 -2.47 -5.76 -0.05
N VAL A 166 -1.77 -6.69 0.62
CA VAL A 166 -2.25 -7.32 1.87
C VAL A 166 -2.43 -6.29 2.97
N ILE A 167 -1.48 -5.36 3.16
CA ILE A 167 -1.56 -4.33 4.19
C ILE A 167 -2.61 -3.27 3.83
N TYR A 168 -2.53 -2.67 2.65
CA TYR A 168 -3.34 -1.50 2.33
C TYR A 168 -4.75 -1.86 1.88
N ARG A 169 -4.92 -2.86 0.99
CA ARG A 169 -6.24 -3.26 0.46
C ARG A 169 -6.89 -4.34 1.31
N GLY A 170 -6.10 -5.27 1.82
CA GLY A 170 -6.57 -6.29 2.76
C GLY A 170 -6.90 -5.72 4.12
N LEU A 171 -5.88 -5.17 4.80
CA LEU A 171 -6.00 -4.82 6.20
C LEU A 171 -6.62 -3.43 6.44
N ILE A 172 -6.05 -2.37 5.86
CA ILE A 172 -6.46 -0.99 6.17
C ILE A 172 -7.79 -0.65 5.48
N TYR A 173 -7.89 -0.85 4.16
CA TYR A 173 -9.14 -0.63 3.41
C TYR A 173 -10.28 -1.48 3.97
N GLY A 174 -10.05 -2.77 4.20
CA GLY A 174 -11.07 -3.68 4.75
C GLY A 174 -11.58 -3.25 6.13
N LYS A 175 -10.79 -2.52 6.92
CA LYS A 175 -11.22 -1.99 8.24
C LYS A 175 -12.01 -0.71 8.07
N LEU A 176 -11.54 0.22 7.24
CA LEU A 176 -12.25 1.47 6.98
C LEU A 176 -13.61 1.19 6.33
N ARG A 177 -13.65 0.32 5.34
CA ARG A 177 -14.85 0.06 4.53
C ARG A 177 -16.02 -0.53 5.32
N LYS A 178 -15.77 -1.18 6.46
CA LYS A 178 -16.81 -1.69 7.37
C LYS A 178 -17.67 -0.59 7.98
N ASN A 179 -17.06 0.56 8.26
CA ASN A 179 -17.69 1.65 9.01
C ASN A 179 -17.88 2.92 8.18
N HIS A 180 -17.21 3.00 7.02
CA HIS A 180 -17.16 4.20 6.19
C HIS A 180 -17.66 3.97 4.78
N SER A 181 -17.98 5.09 4.11
CA SER A 181 -18.36 5.09 2.70
C SER A 181 -17.24 4.54 1.81
N LEU A 182 -17.62 4.04 0.63
CA LEU A 182 -16.69 3.60 -0.40
C LEU A 182 -15.66 4.68 -0.72
N VAL A 183 -16.13 5.87 -1.08
CA VAL A 183 -15.27 6.99 -1.52
C VAL A 183 -14.30 7.42 -0.42
N THR A 184 -14.79 7.58 0.81
CA THR A 184 -13.92 7.96 1.95
C THR A 184 -12.83 6.92 2.18
N SER A 185 -13.18 5.63 2.17
CA SER A 185 -12.23 4.55 2.41
C SER A 185 -11.16 4.48 1.31
N ILE A 186 -11.56 4.61 0.04
CA ILE A 186 -10.65 4.65 -1.11
C ILE A 186 -9.67 5.82 -1.00
N LEU A 187 -10.19 7.02 -0.74
CA LEU A 187 -9.35 8.23 -0.69
C LEU A 187 -8.34 8.16 0.45
N ILE A 188 -8.75 7.75 1.66
CA ILE A 188 -7.84 7.67 2.81
C ILE A 188 -6.71 6.67 2.55
N VAL A 189 -7.03 5.48 2.03
CA VAL A 189 -6.02 4.46 1.73
C VAL A 189 -5.09 4.91 0.61
N SER A 190 -5.64 5.55 -0.43
CA SER A 190 -4.84 5.99 -1.58
C SER A 190 -3.93 7.17 -1.25
N VAL A 191 -4.40 8.13 -0.44
CA VAL A 191 -3.56 9.22 0.08
C VAL A 191 -2.44 8.66 0.96
N LEU A 192 -2.76 7.76 1.88
CA LEU A 192 -1.76 7.09 2.72
C LEU A 192 -0.69 6.37 1.87
N PHE A 193 -1.13 5.62 0.86
CA PHE A 193 -0.25 4.87 -0.01
C PHE A 193 0.68 5.80 -0.82
N GLY A 194 0.13 6.85 -1.43
CA GLY A 194 0.91 7.88 -2.13
C GLY A 194 1.90 8.61 -1.22
N PHE A 195 1.48 8.98 -0.01
CA PHE A 195 2.31 9.69 0.96
C PHE A 195 3.53 8.88 1.40
N LEU A 196 3.36 7.58 1.64
CA LEU A 196 4.44 6.69 2.10
C LEU A 196 5.56 6.46 1.06
N HIS A 197 5.34 6.83 -0.20
CA HIS A 197 6.37 6.75 -1.25
C HIS A 197 7.35 7.94 -1.24
N GLY A 198 7.06 9.02 -0.50
CA GLY A 198 8.03 10.07 -0.17
C GLY A 198 8.44 11.01 -1.31
N GLN A 199 7.87 10.89 -2.51
CA GLN A 199 8.11 11.77 -3.65
C GLN A 199 6.79 12.10 -4.35
N TRP A 200 6.61 13.35 -4.81
CA TRP A 200 5.33 13.79 -5.37
C TRP A 200 4.97 13.12 -6.70
N ASN A 201 5.92 13.01 -7.63
CA ASN A 201 5.69 12.37 -8.93
C ASN A 201 5.32 10.89 -8.76
N VAL A 202 6.02 10.18 -7.87
CA VAL A 202 5.72 8.80 -7.49
C VAL A 202 4.40 8.68 -6.75
N GLY A 203 4.16 9.59 -5.81
CA GLY A 203 3.00 9.60 -4.94
C GLY A 203 1.70 9.79 -5.70
N VAL A 204 1.68 10.68 -6.69
CA VAL A 204 0.54 10.88 -7.60
C VAL A 204 0.25 9.60 -8.40
N ASP A 205 1.30 8.99 -8.97
CA ASP A 205 1.16 7.76 -9.74
C ASP A 205 0.59 6.61 -8.89
N VAL A 206 1.22 6.32 -7.76
CA VAL A 206 0.81 5.21 -6.89
C VAL A 206 -0.50 5.49 -6.14
N PHE A 207 -0.87 6.76 -5.93
CA PHE A 207 -2.21 7.14 -5.48
C PHE A 207 -3.27 6.66 -6.48
N THR A 208 -3.08 6.91 -7.78
CA THR A 208 -4.05 6.48 -8.79
C THR A 208 -4.13 4.96 -8.91
N LEU A 209 -2.99 4.27 -8.83
CA LEU A 209 -2.92 2.82 -8.73
C LEU A 209 -3.75 2.30 -7.55
N SER A 210 -3.60 2.92 -6.36
CA SER A 210 -4.33 2.54 -5.17
C SER A 210 -5.84 2.77 -5.32
N VAL A 211 -6.27 3.88 -5.94
CA VAL A 211 -7.70 4.12 -6.20
C VAL A 211 -8.29 2.98 -7.02
N VAL A 212 -7.63 2.64 -8.13
CA VAL A 212 -8.08 1.56 -9.02
C VAL A 212 -8.06 0.20 -8.31
N ALA A 213 -6.99 -0.12 -7.58
CA ALA A 213 -6.89 -1.38 -6.83
C ALA A 213 -7.97 -1.49 -5.74
N CYS A 214 -8.31 -0.40 -5.05
CA CYS A 214 -9.42 -0.41 -4.09
C CYS A 214 -10.79 -0.61 -4.77
N LEU A 215 -11.02 -0.01 -5.95
CA LEU A 215 -12.24 -0.26 -6.73
C LEU A 215 -12.35 -1.73 -7.17
N MET A 216 -11.24 -2.33 -7.60
CA MET A 216 -11.20 -3.76 -7.90
C MET A 216 -11.51 -4.59 -6.66
N ARG A 217 -10.91 -4.26 -5.52
CA ARG A 217 -11.16 -4.93 -4.25
C ARG A 217 -12.64 -4.83 -3.83
N GLU A 218 -13.27 -3.68 -4.02
CA GLU A 218 -14.71 -3.52 -3.76
C GLU A 218 -15.55 -4.41 -4.68
N THR A 219 -15.15 -4.50 -5.95
CA THR A 219 -15.88 -5.26 -6.99
C THR A 219 -15.79 -6.76 -6.79
N THR A 220 -14.60 -7.29 -6.47
CA THR A 220 -14.35 -8.74 -6.38
C THR A 220 -14.45 -9.28 -4.96
N GLY A 221 -14.33 -8.42 -3.95
CA GLY A 221 -14.16 -8.83 -2.55
C GLY A 221 -12.78 -9.43 -2.22
N THR A 222 -11.88 -9.57 -3.20
CA THR A 222 -10.52 -10.13 -3.07
C THR A 222 -9.45 -9.12 -3.49
N ILE A 223 -8.20 -9.32 -3.08
CA ILE A 223 -7.08 -8.44 -3.49
C ILE A 223 -6.39 -8.89 -4.79
N TYR A 224 -6.78 -10.02 -5.38
CA TYR A 224 -5.99 -10.66 -6.44
C TYR A 224 -5.91 -9.82 -7.72
N ALA A 225 -7.02 -9.22 -8.17
CA ALA A 225 -7.00 -8.28 -9.29
C ALA A 225 -6.04 -7.09 -9.03
N GLY A 226 -6.06 -6.54 -7.80
CA GLY A 226 -5.15 -5.47 -7.37
C GLY A 226 -3.69 -5.90 -7.38
N ILE A 227 -3.38 -7.11 -6.88
CA ILE A 227 -2.03 -7.71 -6.96
C ILE A 227 -1.57 -7.81 -8.41
N ILE A 228 -2.38 -8.37 -9.30
CA ILE A 228 -2.01 -8.55 -10.71
C ILE A 228 -1.75 -7.21 -11.38
N LEU A 229 -2.63 -6.22 -11.17
CA LEU A 229 -2.46 -4.85 -11.66
C LEU A 229 -1.13 -4.24 -11.19
N HIS A 230 -0.84 -4.37 -9.89
CA HIS A 230 0.35 -3.79 -9.29
C HIS A 230 1.64 -4.48 -9.76
N VAL A 231 1.64 -5.82 -9.83
CA VAL A 231 2.73 -6.60 -10.41
C VAL A 231 2.95 -6.20 -11.87
N LEU A 232 1.90 -6.05 -12.68
CA LEU A 232 1.99 -5.63 -14.08
C LEU A 232 2.63 -4.23 -14.19
N LYS A 233 2.15 -3.26 -13.41
CA LYS A 233 2.70 -1.90 -13.36
C LYS A 233 4.18 -1.90 -13.00
N ASN A 234 4.56 -2.62 -11.94
CA ASN A 234 5.96 -2.69 -11.51
C ASN A 234 6.82 -3.49 -12.48
N THR A 235 6.28 -4.48 -13.19
CA THR A 235 7.00 -5.21 -14.26
C THR A 235 7.44 -4.24 -15.36
N ILE A 236 6.51 -3.40 -15.82
CA ILE A 236 6.78 -2.41 -16.87
C ILE A 236 7.79 -1.38 -16.39
N ALA A 237 7.61 -0.84 -15.18
CA ALA A 237 8.58 0.11 -14.60
C ALA A 237 9.97 -0.51 -14.44
N PHE A 238 10.05 -1.76 -13.95
CA PHE A 238 11.30 -2.49 -13.79
C PHE A 238 12.01 -2.70 -15.13
N TYR A 239 11.27 -3.06 -16.18
CA TYR A 239 11.83 -3.21 -17.52
C TYR A 239 12.51 -1.91 -17.99
N PHE A 240 11.84 -0.77 -17.90
CA PHE A 240 12.42 0.51 -18.33
C PHE A 240 13.59 0.98 -17.46
N LEU A 241 13.61 0.63 -16.17
CA LEU A 241 14.68 1.04 -15.25
C LEU A 241 15.93 0.16 -15.31
N PHE A 242 15.78 -1.14 -15.57
CA PHE A 242 16.87 -2.12 -15.43
C PHE A 242 17.22 -2.87 -16.72
N MET A 243 16.37 -2.83 -17.75
CA MET A 243 16.51 -3.65 -18.95
C MET A 243 16.56 -2.84 -20.26
N ALA A 244 15.90 -1.69 -20.32
CA ALA A 244 15.84 -0.81 -21.50
C ALA A 244 17.12 0.02 -21.71
#